data_AF-S4PIW9-F1
#
_entry.id   AF-S4PIW9-F1
#
_cell.length_a   1.000
_cell.length_b   1.000
_cell.length_c   1.000
_cell.angle_alpha   90.00
_cell.angle_beta   90.00
_cell.angle_gamma   90.00
#
_symmetry.space_group_name_H-M   'P 1'
#
loop_
_entity.id
_entity.type
_entity.pdbx_description
1 polymer ?
#
loop_
_entity_poly.entity_id
_entity_poly.type
_entity_poly.pdbx_seq_one_letter_code
_entity_poly.pdbx_strand_id
1 'polypeptide(L)'
;MPKLLEPNTSLFIADSNTRMLREEGTKEDEMLDNLVPVLPYYSVDFGNIQHVTLVIGGETEGISEDSYKFAASRNGLRLHIPLQQGVDSLNTGMAAAVIAFEIRKQFIQAWTKVKLETQ
;
A
#
# COMPACT_ATOMS: atom_id res chain seq x y z
N MET A 1 8.18 7.49 -20.82
CA MET A 1 8.56 6.46 -19.84
C MET A 1 8.26 5.08 -20.41
N PRO A 2 9.14 4.08 -20.27
CA PRO A 2 8.83 2.70 -20.66
C PRO A 2 7.58 2.21 -19.92
N LYS A 3 6.72 1.44 -20.60
CA LYS A 3 5.53 0.81 -20.03
C LYS A 3 5.96 -0.37 -19.13
N LEU A 4 6.38 -0.05 -17.92
CA LEU A 4 6.84 -1.04 -16.93
C LEU A 4 5.67 -1.68 -16.15
N LEU A 5 4.51 -1.02 -16.10
CA LEU A 5 3.32 -1.50 -15.41
C LEU A 5 2.13 -1.55 -16.36
N GLU A 6 1.23 -2.48 -16.07
CA GLU A 6 -0.06 -2.58 -16.74
C GLU A 6 -0.88 -1.29 -16.56
N PRO A 7 -1.61 -0.83 -17.58
CA PRO A 7 -2.36 0.44 -17.52
C PRO A 7 -3.36 0.52 -16.38
N ASN A 8 -3.97 -0.61 -15.99
CA ASN A 8 -5.03 -0.73 -14.98
C ASN A 8 -4.53 -1.39 -13.68
N THR A 9 -3.28 -1.09 -13.28
CA THR A 9 -2.77 -1.56 -11.99
C THR A 9 -3.17 -0.60 -10.86
N SER A 10 -3.66 -1.16 -9.76
CA SER A 10 -3.84 -0.42 -8.52
C SER A 10 -2.51 -0.38 -7.77
N LEU A 11 -2.04 0.82 -7.47
CA LEU A 11 -0.74 1.07 -6.84
C LEU A 11 -0.90 1.30 -5.35
N PHE A 12 -0.15 0.53 -4.57
CA PHE A 12 -0.15 0.56 -3.11
C PHE A 12 1.26 0.77 -2.57
N ILE A 13 1.37 1.51 -1.48
CA ILE A 13 2.62 1.67 -0.72
C ILE A 13 2.42 1.04 0.66
N ALA A 14 3.29 0.12 1.07
CA ALA A 14 3.32 -0.33 2.46
C ALA A 14 3.99 0.76 3.31
N ASP A 15 3.19 1.50 4.07
CA ASP A 15 3.66 2.65 4.84
C ASP A 15 3.33 2.48 6.32
N SER A 16 4.37 2.35 7.14
CA SER A 16 4.25 2.33 8.60
C SER A 16 4.13 3.75 9.18
N ASN A 17 4.41 4.78 8.37
CA ASN A 17 4.46 6.14 8.83
C ASN A 17 3.14 6.86 8.53
N THR A 18 2.32 7.02 9.56
CA THR A 18 1.30 8.07 9.53
C THR A 18 2.04 9.39 9.79
N ARG A 19 2.66 9.98 8.75
CA ARG A 19 3.46 11.23 8.83
C ARG A 19 2.63 12.48 9.19
N MET A 20 1.78 12.40 10.21
CA MET A 20 1.09 13.56 10.78
C MET A 20 1.95 14.32 11.80
N LEU A 21 3.23 13.95 11.99
CA LEU A 21 4.08 14.44 13.09
C LEU A 21 5.54 14.77 12.71
N ARG A 22 5.85 15.10 11.46
CA ARG A 22 7.15 15.73 11.16
C ARG A 22 6.98 17.24 11.22
N GLU A 23 7.31 17.83 12.37
CA GLU A 23 7.34 19.29 12.56
C GLU A 23 8.40 20.00 11.70
N GLU A 24 9.27 19.26 11.01
CA GLU A 24 10.35 19.76 10.16
C GLU A 24 10.31 19.20 8.72
N GLY A 25 9.12 19.16 8.10
CA GLY A 25 8.98 18.92 6.66
C GLY A 25 9.01 20.22 5.86
N THR A 26 9.47 20.17 4.59
CA THR A 26 9.23 21.30 3.69
C THR A 26 7.73 21.38 3.39
N LYS A 27 7.20 22.56 3.02
CA LYS A 27 5.78 22.70 2.63
C LYS A 27 5.35 21.74 1.51
N GLU A 28 6.30 21.30 0.68
CA GLU A 28 6.07 20.33 -0.39
C GLU A 28 5.85 18.91 0.15
N ASP A 29 6.59 18.51 1.19
CA ASP A 29 6.43 17.20 1.86
C ASP A 29 5.05 17.06 2.51
N GLU A 30 4.57 18.10 3.20
CA GLU A 30 3.23 18.11 3.80
C GLU A 30 2.12 18.02 2.74
N MET A 31 2.32 18.61 1.56
CA MET A 31 1.36 18.49 0.45
C MET A 31 1.36 17.08 -0.15
N LEU A 32 2.51 16.45 -0.31
CA LEU A 32 2.62 15.07 -0.79
C LEU A 32 2.00 14.06 0.18
N ASP A 33 2.19 14.26 1.48
CA ASP A 33 1.58 13.45 2.52
C ASP A 33 0.04 13.55 2.54
N ASN A 34 -0.54 14.66 2.07
CA ASN A 34 -1.99 14.79 1.91
C ASN A 34 -2.50 14.26 0.56
N LEU A 35 -1.62 14.01 -0.41
CA LEU A 35 -2.03 13.59 -1.76
C LEU A 35 -2.37 12.10 -1.86
N VAL A 36 -1.79 11.26 -0.99
CA VAL A 36 -2.00 9.81 -1.04
C VAL A 36 -2.74 9.34 0.23
N PRO A 37 -4.00 8.88 0.11
CA PRO A 37 -4.78 8.45 1.27
C PRO A 37 -4.13 7.27 1.99
N VAL A 38 -4.27 7.21 3.31
CA VAL A 38 -3.85 6.08 4.15
C VAL A 38 -5.07 5.26 4.54
N LEU A 39 -4.98 3.96 4.38
CA LEU A 39 -6.01 3.01 4.78
C LEU A 39 -5.37 1.81 5.50
N PRO A 40 -6.06 1.19 6.48
CA PRO A 40 -5.64 -0.10 7.00
C PRO A 40 -5.55 -1.13 5.88
N TYR A 41 -4.50 -1.95 5.86
CA TYR A 41 -4.27 -2.90 4.76
C TYR A 41 -5.46 -3.84 4.48
N TYR A 42 -6.22 -4.21 5.52
CA TYR A 42 -7.38 -5.10 5.42
C TYR A 42 -8.67 -4.41 4.96
N SER A 43 -8.69 -3.08 4.81
CA SER A 43 -9.89 -2.32 4.39
C SER A 43 -10.03 -2.19 2.87
N VAL A 44 -8.99 -2.56 2.12
CA VAL A 44 -9.00 -2.57 0.67
C VAL A 44 -9.60 -3.88 0.17
N ASP A 45 -10.51 -3.79 -0.80
CA ASP A 45 -11.07 -4.93 -1.51
C ASP A 45 -10.18 -5.32 -2.69
N PHE A 46 -9.14 -6.10 -2.41
CA PHE A 46 -8.25 -6.66 -3.41
C PHE A 46 -8.94 -7.68 -4.30
N GLY A 47 -9.98 -8.36 -3.82
CA GLY A 47 -10.70 -9.39 -4.58
C GLY A 47 -11.28 -8.90 -5.92
N ASN A 48 -11.57 -7.60 -6.01
CA ASN A 48 -12.10 -6.93 -7.20
C ASN A 48 -11.04 -6.18 -8.03
N ILE A 49 -9.75 -6.30 -7.69
CA ILE A 49 -8.65 -5.63 -8.39
C ILE A 49 -7.96 -6.59 -9.36
N GLN A 50 -7.79 -6.16 -10.62
CA GLN A 50 -7.18 -6.99 -11.67
C GLN A 50 -5.65 -7.11 -11.54
N HIS A 51 -4.97 -5.98 -11.30
CA HIS A 51 -3.51 -5.93 -11.13
C HIS A 51 -3.18 -5.12 -9.89
N VAL A 52 -2.32 -5.68 -9.03
CA VAL A 52 -1.87 -5.06 -7.78
C VAL A 52 -0.38 -4.81 -7.88
N THR A 53 0.04 -3.57 -7.66
CA THR A 53 1.45 -3.20 -7.51
C THR A 53 1.68 -2.71 -6.09
N LEU A 54 2.57 -3.37 -5.36
CA LEU A 54 2.92 -3.02 -3.99
C LEU A 54 4.35 -2.51 -3.93
N VAL A 55 4.53 -1.26 -3.47
CA VAL A 55 5.83 -0.66 -3.19
C VAL A 55 6.18 -0.93 -1.74
N ILE A 56 7.38 -1.45 -1.52
CA ILE A 56 7.94 -1.80 -0.23
C ILE A 56 9.23 -1.00 -0.04
N GLY A 57 9.39 -0.38 1.13
CA GLY A 57 10.53 0.49 1.44
C GLY A 57 11.78 -0.29 1.82
N GLY A 58 12.95 0.33 1.74
CA GLY A 58 14.17 -0.24 2.31
C GLY A 58 14.07 -0.33 3.84
N GLU A 59 14.79 -1.27 4.46
CA GLU A 59 14.76 -1.44 5.92
C GLU A 59 15.21 -0.18 6.68
N THR A 60 16.24 0.49 6.16
CA THR A 60 16.80 1.71 6.78
C THR A 60 16.21 2.98 6.18
N GLU A 61 16.15 3.05 4.85
CA GLU A 61 15.79 4.27 4.12
C GLU A 61 14.27 4.49 3.97
N GLY A 62 13.48 3.44 4.20
CA GLY A 62 12.03 3.48 4.01
C GLY A 62 11.61 3.67 2.55
N ILE A 63 10.48 4.35 2.36
CA ILE A 63 9.90 4.64 1.04
C ILE A 63 10.45 5.97 0.50
N SER A 64 10.88 5.98 -0.76
CA SER A 64 11.37 7.19 -1.43
C SER A 64 10.25 8.17 -1.77
N GLU A 65 10.56 9.46 -1.83
CA GLU A 65 9.63 10.52 -2.24
C GLU A 65 9.04 10.28 -3.64
N ASP A 66 9.86 9.79 -4.57
CA ASP A 66 9.43 9.43 -5.93
C ASP A 66 8.35 8.34 -5.93
N SER A 67 8.35 7.45 -4.94
CA SER A 67 7.30 6.44 -4.80
C SER A 67 5.96 7.06 -4.42
N TYR A 68 5.95 8.07 -3.54
CA TYR A 68 4.74 8.83 -3.20
C TYR A 68 4.24 9.66 -4.37
N LYS A 69 5.14 10.35 -5.09
CA LYS A 69 4.79 11.07 -6.34
C LYS A 69 4.20 10.12 -7.38
N PHE A 70 4.76 8.92 -7.49
CA PHE A 70 4.25 7.90 -8.41
C PHE A 70 2.86 7.40 -7.99
N ALA A 71 2.64 7.11 -6.70
CA ALA A 71 1.32 6.76 -6.17
C ALA A 71 0.30 7.87 -6.39
N ALA A 72 0.64 9.11 -6.08
CA ALA A 72 -0.23 10.25 -6.30
C ALA A 72 -0.63 10.40 -7.78
N SER A 73 0.31 10.24 -8.70
CA SER A 73 0.06 10.30 -10.16
C SER A 73 -0.86 9.18 -10.69
N ARG A 74 -1.10 8.14 -9.89
CA ARG A 74 -1.90 6.96 -10.22
C ARG A 74 -3.12 6.77 -9.32
N ASN A 75 -3.47 7.76 -8.50
CA ASN A 75 -4.52 7.64 -7.49
C ASN A 75 -4.31 6.42 -6.57
N GLY A 76 -3.04 6.14 -6.24
CA GLY A 76 -2.65 5.05 -5.37
C GLY A 76 -3.00 5.29 -3.90
N LEU A 77 -2.74 4.28 -3.09
CA LEU A 77 -3.08 4.27 -1.67
C LEU A 77 -1.89 3.84 -0.80
N ARG A 78 -1.83 4.35 0.42
CA ARG A 78 -0.91 3.87 1.44
C ARG A 78 -1.63 2.85 2.33
N LEU A 79 -1.02 1.68 2.47
CA LEU A 79 -1.49 0.60 3.30
C LEU A 79 -0.74 0.63 4.63
N HIS A 80 -1.49 0.88 5.69
CA HIS A 80 -0.99 0.87 7.05
C HIS A 80 -1.30 -0.46 7.73
N ILE A 81 -0.30 -1.05 8.39
CA ILE A 81 -0.48 -2.20 9.28
C ILE A 81 -0.60 -1.64 10.70
N PRO A 82 -1.76 -1.78 11.39
CA PRO A 82 -1.87 -1.32 12.77
C PRO A 82 -0.86 -2.02 13.67
N LEU A 83 -0.08 -1.24 14.42
CA LEU A 83 0.93 -1.71 15.37
C LEU A 83 0.52 -1.35 16.80
N GLN A 84 1.06 -2.10 17.76
CA GLN A 84 0.91 -1.77 19.18
C GLN A 84 1.72 -0.51 19.53
N GLN A 85 1.25 0.26 20.51
CA GLN A 85 1.95 1.45 20.98
C GLN A 85 3.42 1.15 21.35
N GLY A 86 4.33 2.02 20.91
CA GLY A 86 5.77 1.88 21.12
C GLY A 86 6.50 1.03 20.07
N VAL A 87 5.79 0.53 19.05
CA VAL A 87 6.40 -0.12 17.88
C VAL A 87 6.29 0.82 16.68
N ASP A 88 7.43 1.33 16.20
CA ASP A 88 7.46 2.30 15.11
C ASP A 88 7.22 1.66 13.74
N SER A 89 7.75 0.46 13.50
CA SER A 89 7.59 -0.27 12.24
C SER A 89 7.80 -1.78 12.41
N LEU A 90 7.39 -2.54 11.39
CA LEU A 90 7.80 -3.93 11.23
C LEU A 90 9.05 -3.99 10.35
N ASN A 91 9.79 -5.09 10.45
CA ASN A 91 10.74 -5.45 9.40
C ASN A 91 10.03 -5.43 8.04
N THR A 92 10.69 -4.87 7.03
CA THR A 92 10.17 -4.72 5.67
C THR A 92 9.64 -6.02 5.08
N GLY A 93 10.36 -7.13 5.26
CA GLY A 93 9.92 -8.44 4.80
C GLY A 93 8.65 -8.92 5.50
N MET A 94 8.50 -8.62 6.79
CA MET A 94 7.27 -8.92 7.54
C MET A 94 6.09 -8.06 7.12
N ALA A 95 6.28 -6.77 6.90
CA ALA A 95 5.24 -5.90 6.36
C ALA A 95 4.77 -6.39 4.98
N ALA A 96 5.71 -6.74 4.10
CA ALA A 96 5.40 -7.32 2.79
C ALA A 96 4.63 -8.63 2.93
N ALA A 97 5.04 -9.53 3.83
CA ALA A 97 4.36 -10.80 4.06
C ALA A 97 2.92 -10.59 4.55
N VAL A 98 2.69 -9.76 5.56
CA VAL A 98 1.34 -9.49 6.11
C VAL A 98 0.39 -9.00 5.00
N ILE A 99 0.81 -8.02 4.21
CA ILE A 99 -0.01 -7.47 3.13
C ILE A 99 -0.22 -8.49 2.01
N ALA A 100 0.82 -9.22 1.60
CA ALA A 100 0.72 -10.23 0.55
C ALA A 100 -0.22 -11.39 0.93
N PHE A 101 -0.17 -11.83 2.19
CA PHE A 101 -1.08 -12.87 2.68
C PHE A 101 -2.53 -12.40 2.76
N GLU A 102 -2.78 -11.12 3.06
CA GLU A 102 -4.13 -10.54 2.99
C GLU A 102 -4.66 -10.51 1.56
N ILE A 103 -3.86 -10.02 0.60
CA ILE A 103 -4.22 -10.01 -0.82
C ILE A 103 -4.55 -11.43 -1.29
N ARG A 104 -3.67 -12.40 -0.97
CA ARG A 104 -3.88 -13.81 -1.31
C ARG A 104 -5.16 -14.37 -0.67
N LYS A 105 -5.42 -14.06 0.60
CA LYS A 105 -6.65 -14.48 1.29
C LYS A 105 -7.89 -14.00 0.55
N GLN A 106 -7.93 -12.71 0.17
CA GLN A 106 -9.07 -12.14 -0.55
C GLN A 106 -9.22 -12.72 -1.97
N PHE A 107 -8.12 -12.96 -2.69
CA PHE A 107 -8.18 -13.64 -4.00
C PHE A 107 -8.78 -15.05 -3.90
N ILE A 108 -8.38 -15.83 -2.89
CA ILE A 108 -8.95 -17.17 -2.65
C ILE A 108 -10.44 -17.07 -2.31
N GLN A 109 -10.85 -16.10 -1.48
CA GLN A 109 -12.25 -15.88 -1.13
C GLN A 109 -13.10 -15.50 -2.35
N ALA A 110 -12.62 -14.55 -3.16
CA ALA A 110 -13.30 -14.11 -4.39
C ALA A 110 -13.46 -15.27 -5.37
N TRP A 111 -12.39 -16.04 -5.62
CA TRP A 111 -12.44 -17.22 -6.48
C TRP A 111 -13.40 -18.31 -5.96
N THR A 112 -13.40 -18.54 -4.65
CA THR A 112 -14.31 -19.53 -4.02
C THR A 112 -15.77 -19.12 -4.17
N LYS A 113 -16.07 -17.83 -3.97
CA LYS A 113 -17.41 -17.27 -4.17
C LYS A 113 -17.90 -17.47 -5.61
N VAL A 114 -17.07 -17.12 -6.60
CA VAL A 114 -17.40 -17.31 -8.03
C VAL A 114 -17.71 -18.77 -8.32
N LYS A 115 -16.90 -19.70 -7.79
CA LYS A 115 -17.14 -21.14 -7.99
C LYS A 115 -18.49 -21.62 -7.44
N LEU A 116 -18.87 -21.14 -6.25
CA LEU A 116 -20.14 -21.50 -5.61
C LEU A 116 -21.34 -20.93 -6.36
N GLU A 117 -21.22 -19.73 -6.94
CA GLU A 117 -22.28 -19.09 -7.73
C GLU A 117 -22.47 -19.73 -9.12
N THR A 118 -21.45 -20.42 -9.62
CA THR A 118 -21.50 -21.14 -10.91
C THR A 118 -21.97 -22.60 -10.81
N GLN A 119 -22.30 -23.08 -9.60
CA GLN A 119 -22.86 -24.43 -9.34
C GLN A 119 -24.36 -24.35 -9.06
#